data_AF-A0A9E1N1G8-F1
#
_entry.id   AF-A0A9E1N1G8-F1
#
_cell.length_a   1.000
_cell.length_b   1.000
_cell.length_c   1.000
_cell.angle_alpha   90.00
_cell.angle_beta   90.00
_cell.angle_gamma   90.00
#
_symmetry.space_group_name_H-M   'P 1'
#
loop_
_entity.id
_entity.type
_entity.pdbx_description
1 polymer ?
#
loop_
_entity_poly.entity_id
_entity_poly.type
_entity_poly.pdbx_seq_one_letter_code
_entity_poly.pdbx_strand_id
1 'polypeptide(L)'
;MQKQTSPFQIATYLMGLLVALPFMVILLSWGEIDQEIWGHLLDYLFIDLLTNTLWLILGVGGGVLVLGTALAWLTTMCEFPGRKIFDWALMLPFAIPAYVLAFVMLDLFSYGGPIYNGFQTFFGGMISPPDIQSTGGVITVFVLVFYP
;
A
#
# COMPACT_ATOMS: atom_id res chain seq x y z
N MET A 1 -22.10 -39.10 -21.73
CA MET A 1 -22.06 -38.41 -20.41
C MET A 1 -22.35 -36.93 -20.63
N GLN A 2 -23.61 -36.50 -20.54
CA GLN A 2 -24.00 -35.09 -20.67
C GLN A 2 -23.95 -34.45 -19.28
N LYS A 3 -22.97 -33.56 -19.02
CA LYS A 3 -22.95 -32.77 -17.79
C LYS A 3 -24.11 -31.77 -17.85
N GLN A 4 -25.18 -32.03 -17.09
CA GLN A 4 -26.21 -31.03 -16.84
C GLN A 4 -25.55 -29.85 -16.11
N THR A 5 -25.53 -28.68 -16.74
CA THR A 5 -25.04 -27.46 -16.10
C THR A 5 -26.02 -27.06 -15.00
N SER A 6 -25.57 -27.14 -13.76
CA SER A 6 -26.35 -26.72 -12.59
C SER A 6 -26.62 -25.20 -12.66
N PRO A 7 -27.78 -24.69 -12.19
CA PRO A 7 -28.07 -23.27 -12.16
C PRO A 7 -27.00 -22.45 -11.42
N PHE A 8 -26.32 -23.04 -10.44
CA PHE A 8 -25.19 -22.42 -9.74
C PHE A 8 -23.97 -22.22 -10.64
N GLN A 9 -23.69 -23.15 -11.56
CA GLN A 9 -22.57 -23.03 -12.50
C GLN A 9 -22.82 -21.87 -13.47
N ILE A 10 -24.07 -21.70 -13.93
CA ILE A 10 -24.47 -20.58 -14.77
C ILE A 10 -24.26 -19.25 -14.02
N ALA A 11 -24.68 -19.18 -12.75
CA ALA A 11 -24.46 -18.00 -11.91
C ALA A 11 -22.96 -17.68 -11.71
N THR A 12 -22.12 -18.70 -11.48
CA THR A 12 -20.67 -18.52 -11.38
C THR A 12 -20.06 -17.99 -12.67
N TYR A 13 -20.45 -18.52 -13.83
CA TYR A 13 -19.95 -18.03 -15.11
C TYR A 13 -20.41 -16.60 -15.41
N LEU A 14 -21.65 -16.25 -15.07
CA LEU A 14 -22.16 -14.89 -15.22
C LEU A 14 -21.41 -13.88 -14.34
N MET A 15 -21.13 -14.23 -13.08
CA MET A 15 -20.30 -13.39 -12.20
C MET A 15 -18.88 -13.28 -12.72
N GLY A 16 -18.28 -14.39 -13.16
CA GLY A 16 -16.95 -14.40 -13.76
C GLY A 16 -16.89 -13.50 -15.00
N LEU A 17 -17.91 -13.55 -15.85
CA LEU A 17 -18.02 -12.67 -17.01
C LEU A 17 -18.14 -11.20 -16.58
N LEU A 18 -19.00 -10.89 -15.61
CA LEU A 18 -19.20 -9.53 -15.10
C LEU A 18 -17.90 -8.93 -14.56
N VAL A 19 -17.10 -9.71 -13.82
CA VAL A 19 -15.78 -9.29 -13.31
C VAL A 19 -14.75 -9.18 -14.44
N ALA A 20 -14.83 -10.03 -15.47
CA ALA A 20 -13.94 -10.00 -16.63
C ALA A 20 -14.25 -8.86 -17.62
N LEU A 21 -15.47 -8.31 -17.62
CA LEU A 21 -15.90 -7.26 -18.55
C LEU A 21 -14.91 -6.08 -18.67
N PRO A 22 -14.48 -5.39 -17.58
CA PRO A 22 -13.57 -4.25 -17.71
C PRO A 22 -12.22 -4.65 -18.35
N PHE A 23 -11.73 -5.86 -18.08
CA PHE A 23 -10.51 -6.38 -18.71
C PHE A 23 -10.71 -6.65 -20.19
N MET A 24 -11.87 -7.22 -20.58
CA MET A 24 -12.19 -7.39 -21.99
C MET A 24 -12.30 -6.06 -22.73
N VAL A 25 -12.88 -5.03 -22.10
CA VAL A 25 -12.96 -3.68 -22.69
C VAL A 25 -11.56 -3.13 -22.96
N ILE A 26 -10.62 -3.27 -22.01
CA ILE A 26 -9.22 -2.85 -22.18
C ILE A 26 -8.52 -3.65 -23.29
N LEU A 27 -8.79 -4.95 -23.42
CA LEU A 27 -8.21 -5.76 -24.49
C LEU A 27 -8.74 -5.37 -25.87
N LEU A 28 -10.03 -5.06 -25.96
CA LEU A 28 -10.66 -4.62 -27.21
C LEU A 28 -10.23 -3.21 -27.61
N SER A 29 -9.94 -2.33 -26.65
CA SER A 29 -9.45 -0.97 -26.93
C SER A 29 -8.03 -0.92 -27.53
N TRP A 30 -7.31 -2.05 -27.60
CA TRP A 30 -5.98 -2.12 -28.21
C TRP A 30 -5.95 -1.75 -29.70
N GLY A 31 -7.10 -1.79 -30.38
CA GLY A 31 -7.21 -1.34 -31.78
C GLY A 31 -7.28 0.18 -31.95
N GLU A 32 -7.55 0.94 -30.88
CA GLU A 32 -7.77 2.39 -30.90
C GLU A 32 -6.63 3.13 -30.16
N ILE A 33 -5.38 2.83 -30.52
CA ILE A 33 -4.20 3.44 -29.89
C ILE A 33 -3.99 4.85 -30.43
N ASP A 34 -4.17 5.85 -29.56
CA ASP A 34 -3.79 7.24 -29.83
C ASP A 34 -2.28 7.44 -29.64
N GLN A 35 -1.54 7.59 -30.75
CA GLN A 35 -0.08 7.72 -30.73
C GLN A 35 0.42 8.95 -29.97
N GLU A 36 -0.36 10.03 -29.91
CA GLU A 36 0.04 11.27 -29.23
C GLU A 36 -0.03 11.10 -27.72
N ILE A 37 -1.10 10.49 -27.21
CA ILE A 37 -1.26 10.15 -25.78
C ILE A 37 -0.18 9.16 -25.34
N TRP A 38 0.03 8.10 -26.14
CA TRP A 38 1.02 7.07 -25.80
C TRP A 38 2.45 7.60 -25.84
N GLY A 39 2.78 8.49 -26.79
CA GLY A 39 4.07 9.17 -26.82
C GLY A 39 4.29 10.00 -25.56
N HIS A 40 3.31 10.83 -25.18
CA HIS A 40 3.40 11.64 -23.97
C HIS A 40 3.55 10.79 -22.69
N LEU A 41 2.83 9.67 -22.56
CA LEU A 41 2.96 8.79 -21.40
C LEU A 41 4.34 8.14 -21.32
N LEU A 42 4.88 7.68 -22.45
CA LEU A 42 6.20 7.04 -22.51
C LEU A 42 7.32 8.02 -22.20
N ASP A 43 7.22 9.25 -22.70
CA ASP A 43 8.28 10.24 -22.56
C ASP A 43 8.32 10.88 -21.16
N TYR A 44 7.16 11.10 -20.52
CA TYR A 44 7.08 11.89 -19.29
C TYR A 44 6.71 11.12 -18.03
N LEU A 45 6.06 9.96 -18.14
CA LEU A 45 5.51 9.27 -16.97
C LEU A 45 6.02 7.85 -16.79
N PHE A 46 6.34 7.16 -17.87
CA PHE A 46 6.64 5.73 -17.85
C PHE A 46 7.86 5.39 -16.97
N ILE A 47 8.98 6.08 -17.17
CA ILE A 47 10.21 5.84 -16.41
C ILE A 47 10.04 6.20 -14.93
N ASP A 48 9.38 7.32 -14.64
CA ASP A 48 9.12 7.77 -13.27
C ASP A 48 8.18 6.81 -12.53
N LEU A 49 7.13 6.31 -13.19
CA LEU A 49 6.24 5.30 -12.60
C LEU A 49 7.00 4.00 -12.32
N LEU A 50 7.77 3.51 -13.29
CA LEU A 50 8.48 2.25 -13.15
C LEU A 50 9.54 2.30 -12.03
N THR A 51 10.29 3.39 -11.96
CA THR A 51 11.30 3.60 -10.90
C THR A 51 10.67 3.76 -9.53
N ASN A 52 9.60 4.56 -9.40
CA ASN A 52 8.88 4.71 -8.13
C ASN A 52 8.26 3.39 -7.67
N THR A 53 7.60 2.64 -8.56
CA THR A 53 7.06 1.31 -8.24
C THR A 53 8.15 0.35 -7.80
N LEU A 54 9.31 0.35 -8.46
CA LEU A 54 10.44 -0.50 -8.07
C LEU A 54 10.93 -0.16 -6.65
N TRP A 55 11.10 1.13 -6.34
CA TRP A 55 11.49 1.57 -5.00
C TRP A 55 10.45 1.23 -3.95
N LEU A 56 9.16 1.39 -4.27
CA LEU A 56 8.07 1.03 -3.37
C LEU A 56 8.06 -0.49 -3.09
N ILE A 57 8.18 -1.33 -4.12
CA ILE A 57 8.20 -2.79 -3.95
C ILE A 57 9.38 -3.21 -3.08
N LEU A 58 10.58 -2.72 -3.37
CA LEU A 58 11.79 -3.08 -2.63
C LEU A 58 11.76 -2.53 -1.19
N GLY A 59 11.38 -1.27 -1.02
CA GLY A 59 11.35 -0.61 0.28
C GLY A 59 10.26 -1.17 1.19
N VAL A 60 9.04 -1.31 0.68
CA VAL A 60 7.92 -1.86 1.46
C VAL A 60 8.14 -3.34 1.73
N GLY A 61 8.49 -4.13 0.71
CA GLY A 61 8.77 -5.55 0.87
C GLY A 61 9.90 -5.80 1.86
N GLY A 62 11.01 -5.07 1.75
CA GLY A 62 12.13 -5.16 2.69
C GLY A 62 11.74 -4.72 4.11
N GLY A 63 11.04 -3.59 4.25
CA GLY A 63 10.63 -3.06 5.55
C GLY A 63 9.65 -3.97 6.29
N VAL A 64 8.64 -4.51 5.58
CA VAL A 64 7.68 -5.46 6.13
C VAL A 64 8.37 -6.77 6.50
N LEU A 65 9.29 -7.29 5.67
CA LEU A 65 10.06 -8.48 6.02
C LEU A 65 10.88 -8.25 7.30
N VAL A 66 11.60 -7.14 7.42
CA VAL A 66 12.44 -6.88 8.60
C VAL A 66 11.59 -6.70 9.85
N LEU A 67 10.60 -5.79 9.82
CA LEU A 67 9.79 -5.50 11.00
C LEU A 67 8.85 -6.64 11.36
N GLY A 68 8.14 -7.19 10.37
CA GLY A 68 7.16 -8.25 10.60
C GLY A 68 7.80 -9.55 11.08
N THR A 69 8.91 -9.99 10.46
CA THR A 69 9.61 -11.19 10.95
C THR A 69 10.22 -11.01 12.33
N ALA A 70 10.77 -9.82 12.64
CA ALA A 70 11.32 -9.54 13.96
C ALA A 70 10.22 -9.54 15.04
N LEU A 71 9.07 -8.91 14.76
CA LEU A 71 7.93 -8.86 15.69
C LEU A 71 7.29 -10.24 15.86
N ALA A 72 7.11 -11.00 14.77
CA ALA A 72 6.62 -12.38 14.83
C ALA A 72 7.58 -13.30 15.59
N TRP A 73 8.89 -13.14 15.41
CA TRP A 73 9.87 -13.91 16.18
C TRP A 73 9.80 -13.56 17.67
N LEU A 74 9.68 -12.27 18.01
CA LEU A 74 9.56 -11.80 19.39
C LEU A 74 8.29 -12.35 20.06
N THR A 75 7.13 -12.31 19.41
CA THR A 75 5.88 -12.81 19.99
C THR A 75 5.74 -14.32 19.95
N THR A 76 6.59 -15.06 19.23
CA THR A 76 6.55 -16.53 19.20
C THR A 76 7.60 -17.16 20.11
N MET A 77 8.84 -16.63 20.11
CA MET A 77 10.01 -17.23 20.77
C MET A 77 10.35 -16.62 22.13
N CYS A 78 9.89 -15.40 22.44
CA CYS A 78 10.17 -14.75 23.73
C CYS A 78 8.95 -14.76 24.66
N GLU A 79 9.19 -14.97 25.95
CA GLU A 79 8.16 -14.83 26.99
C GLU A 79 8.39 -13.53 27.76
N PHE A 80 7.48 -12.57 27.59
CA PHE A 80 7.50 -11.28 28.28
C PHE A 80 6.09 -10.90 28.78
N PRO A 81 5.99 -10.14 29.88
CA PRO A 81 4.70 -9.69 30.38
C PRO A 81 4.00 -8.80 29.34
N GLY A 82 2.79 -9.18 28.92
CA GLY A 82 2.02 -8.47 27.89
C GLY A 82 2.08 -9.07 26.47
N ARG A 83 2.79 -10.19 26.26
CA ARG A 83 2.87 -10.89 24.96
C ARG A 83 1.52 -11.07 24.24
N LYS A 84 0.48 -11.50 24.96
CA LYS A 84 -0.86 -11.70 24.38
C LYS A 84 -1.49 -10.42 23.83
N ILE A 85 -1.22 -9.28 24.47
CA ILE A 85 -1.72 -7.98 24.02
C ILE A 85 -0.95 -7.56 22.76
N PHE A 86 0.37 -7.72 22.77
CA PHE A 86 1.21 -7.43 21.61
C PHE A 86 0.84 -8.28 20.39
N ASP A 87 0.68 -9.59 20.57
CA ASP A 87 0.33 -10.53 19.50
C ASP A 87 -1.00 -10.16 18.81
N TRP A 88 -2.00 -9.73 19.59
CA TRP A 88 -3.26 -9.22 19.04
C TRP A 88 -3.11 -7.82 18.42
N ALA A 89 -2.42 -6.90 19.10
CA ALA A 89 -2.26 -5.52 18.64
C ALA A 89 -1.50 -5.42 17.33
N LEU A 90 -0.59 -6.37 17.07
CA LEU A 90 0.12 -6.52 15.81
C LEU A 90 -0.84 -6.65 14.63
N MET A 91 -2.00 -7.31 14.76
CA MET A 91 -2.97 -7.43 13.67
C MET A 91 -3.77 -6.14 13.37
N LEU A 92 -3.74 -5.15 14.27
CA LEU A 92 -4.55 -3.92 14.14
C LEU A 92 -4.20 -3.04 12.92
N PRO A 93 -2.92 -2.77 12.59
CA PRO A 93 -2.59 -1.90 11.47
C PRO A 93 -3.12 -2.44 10.14
N PHE A 94 -3.07 -3.77 9.94
CA PHE A 94 -3.61 -4.41 8.75
C PHE A 94 -5.14 -4.27 8.62
N ALA A 95 -5.87 -4.09 9.73
CA ALA A 95 -7.31 -3.84 9.71
C ALA A 95 -7.67 -2.40 9.29
N ILE A 96 -6.71 -1.47 9.37
CA ILE A 96 -6.90 -0.07 8.99
C ILE A 96 -6.60 0.07 7.49
N PRO A 97 -7.51 0.66 6.69
CA PRO A 97 -7.23 0.90 5.28
C PRO A 97 -6.00 1.80 5.11
N ALA A 98 -5.09 1.46 4.20
CA ALA A 98 -3.83 2.19 4.01
C ALA A 98 -4.02 3.70 3.80
N TYR A 99 -5.06 4.06 3.05
CA TYR A 99 -5.41 5.46 2.78
C TYR A 99 -5.75 6.24 4.06
N VAL A 100 -6.38 5.61 5.05
CA VAL A 100 -6.72 6.26 6.33
C VAL A 100 -5.45 6.58 7.09
N LEU A 101 -4.52 5.62 7.19
CA LEU A 101 -3.25 5.88 7.87
C LEU A 101 -2.42 6.95 7.14
N ALA A 102 -2.44 6.94 5.80
CA ALA A 102 -1.77 7.97 5.01
C ALA A 102 -2.29 9.38 5.32
N PHE A 103 -3.61 9.56 5.41
CA PHE A 103 -4.20 10.85 5.79
C PHE A 103 -3.88 11.26 7.22
N VAL A 104 -3.92 10.32 8.17
CA VAL A 104 -3.50 10.60 9.55
C VAL A 104 -2.03 11.04 9.58
N MET A 105 -1.15 10.37 8.84
CA MET A 105 0.26 10.76 8.75
C MET A 105 0.44 12.12 8.06
N LEU A 106 -0.31 12.40 7.00
CA LEU A 106 -0.33 13.72 6.37
C LEU A 106 -0.71 14.81 7.37
N ASP A 107 -1.78 14.62 8.13
CA ASP A 107 -2.24 15.59 9.13
C ASP A 107 -1.20 15.77 10.25
N LEU A 108 -0.57 14.69 10.72
CA LEU A 108 0.45 14.75 11.77
C LEU A 108 1.70 15.55 11.36
N PHE A 109 2.14 15.37 10.12
CA PHE A 109 3.34 16.02 9.55
C PHE A 109 3.05 17.36 8.87
N SER A 110 1.77 17.68 8.62
CA SER A 110 1.36 18.95 8.04
C SER A 110 1.72 20.15 8.92
N TYR A 111 1.77 21.34 8.32
CA TYR A 111 2.03 22.57 9.06
C TYR A 111 1.00 22.78 10.17
N GLY A 112 1.47 22.88 11.41
CA GLY A 112 0.62 22.98 12.60
C GLY A 112 0.20 21.64 13.21
N GLY A 113 0.56 20.52 12.59
CA GLY A 113 0.35 19.18 13.13
C GLY A 113 1.19 18.89 14.39
N PRO A 114 0.80 17.91 15.22
CA PRO A 114 1.52 17.58 16.45
C PRO A 114 2.99 17.20 16.24
N ILE A 115 3.29 16.40 15.20
CA ILE A 115 4.67 15.99 14.89
C ILE A 115 5.46 17.16 14.34
N TYR A 116 4.84 17.97 13.46
CA TYR A 116 5.46 19.20 12.96
C TYR A 116 5.87 20.13 14.11
N ASN A 117 4.94 20.48 15.00
CA ASN A 117 5.21 21.36 16.14
C ASN A 117 6.24 20.77 17.11
N GLY A 118 6.19 19.44 17.33
CA GLY A 118 7.18 18.72 18.11
C GLY A 118 8.59 18.86 17.51
N PHE A 119 8.72 18.67 16.20
CA PHE A 119 9.98 18.88 15.47
C PHE A 119 10.48 20.31 15.63
N GLN A 120 9.61 21.31 15.44
CA GLN A 120 10.00 22.71 15.57
C GLN A 120 10.45 23.07 16.99
N THR A 121 9.81 22.50 18.01
CA THR A 121 10.17 22.74 19.41
C THR A 121 11.50 22.08 19.76
N PHE A 122 11.71 20.84 19.32
CA PHE A 122 12.90 20.06 19.66
C PHE A 122 14.16 20.52 18.91
N PHE A 123 14.03 20.82 17.61
CA PHE A 123 15.13 21.27 16.76
C PHE A 123 15.20 22.80 16.62
N GLY A 124 14.37 23.53 17.38
CA GLY A 124 14.40 25.00 17.43
C GLY A 124 14.13 25.70 16.10
N GLY A 125 13.30 25.12 15.23
CA GLY A 125 12.99 25.72 13.93
C GLY A 125 14.01 25.46 12.83
N MET A 126 15.15 24.81 13.14
CA MET A 126 16.28 24.69 12.20
C MET A 126 16.10 23.56 11.18
N ILE A 127 15.28 22.55 11.51
CA ILE A 127 15.10 21.35 10.70
C ILE A 127 13.60 21.15 10.45
N SER A 128 13.20 21.15 9.19
CA SER A 128 11.84 20.77 8.80
C SER A 128 11.64 19.26 8.96
N PRO A 129 10.46 18.81 9.41
CA PRO A 129 10.16 17.38 9.46
C PRO A 129 10.22 16.78 8.04
N PRO A 130 10.49 15.47 7.93
CA PRO A 130 10.56 14.80 6.64
C PRO A 130 9.22 14.88 5.91
N ASP A 131 9.27 15.04 4.58
CA ASP A 131 8.08 15.07 3.76
C ASP A 131 7.49 13.66 3.62
N ILE A 132 6.29 13.48 4.16
CA ILE A 132 5.57 12.21 4.14
C ILE A 132 5.08 11.84 2.72
N GLN A 133 4.98 12.81 1.81
CA GLN A 133 4.63 12.59 0.40
C GLN A 133 5.81 12.13 -0.44
N SER A 134 7.03 12.15 0.12
CA SER A 134 8.21 11.58 -0.55
C SER A 134 8.11 10.06 -0.66
N THR A 135 8.86 9.46 -1.58
CA THR A 135 8.93 8.00 -1.76
C THR A 135 9.26 7.28 -0.44
N GLY A 136 10.19 7.82 0.36
CA GLY A 136 10.54 7.25 1.66
C GLY A 136 9.43 7.37 2.70
N GLY A 137 8.69 8.49 2.70
CA GLY A 137 7.50 8.68 3.54
C GLY A 137 6.41 7.66 3.20
N VAL A 138 6.11 7.49 1.91
CA VAL A 138 5.13 6.52 1.42
C VAL A 138 5.55 5.08 1.77
N ILE A 139 6.83 4.72 1.59
CA ILE A 139 7.37 3.42 2.02
C ILE A 139 7.11 3.21 3.51
N THR A 140 7.42 4.21 4.33
CA THR A 140 7.23 4.13 5.78
C THR A 140 5.76 3.90 6.13
N VAL A 141 4.84 4.68 5.57
CA VAL A 141 3.39 4.49 5.81
C VAL A 141 2.95 3.10 5.39
N PHE A 142 3.32 2.62 4.21
CA PHE A 142 2.90 1.29 3.76
C PHE A 142 3.51 0.17 4.59
N VAL A 143 4.77 0.27 5.01
CA VAL A 143 5.35 -0.66 5.97
C VAL A 143 4.55 -0.65 7.26
N LEU A 144 4.13 0.53 7.75
CA LEU A 144 3.34 0.68 8.96
C LEU A 144 1.92 0.10 8.86
N VAL A 145 1.32 0.09 7.67
CA VAL A 145 0.00 -0.52 7.43
C VAL A 145 0.11 -2.03 7.25
N PHE A 146 1.14 -2.46 6.53
CA PHE A 146 1.28 -3.85 6.11
C PHE A 146 2.09 -4.70 7.10
N TYR A 147 2.65 -4.14 8.18
CA TYR A 147 3.02 -4.93 9.36
C TYR A 147 1.75 -5.27 10.15
N PRO A 148 1.57 -6.53 10.58
CA PRO A 148 2.55 -7.33 11.32
C PRO A 148 3.22 -8.48 10.58
#